data_AF-A0A9W8ZLH4-F1
#
_entry.id   AF-A0A9W8ZLH4-F1
#
_cell.length_a   1.000
_cell.length_b   1.000
_cell.length_c   1.000
_cell.angle_alpha   90.00
_cell.angle_beta   90.00
_cell.angle_gamma   90.00
#
_symmetry.space_group_name_H-M   'P 1'
#
loop_
_entity.id
_entity.type
_entity.pdbx_description
1 polymer ?
#
loop_
_entity_poly.entity_id
_entity_poly.type
_entity_poly.pdbx_seq_one_letter_code
_entity_poly.pdbx_strand_id
1 'polypeptide(L)'
;MKLSATLSAALLASGVVAAPTPGLISSILGLLTNDLNQLLSSLGIKIRTDGGNHGAALNYHSQCPFTINPVANTNGHNKHDLTFPKPSGFVNWRTFKANGANLGGWLEKEQTHDPIWWSEVGGDGAPDEWTLCQQLGSKCGPTLEARYASFLNTTTIDQMAAVGVNTLRIPTTYAAWVKVPGSALYSGNQQKYLKTISDYAINKYGMHIIIGLHSLPGGVNNLDIGEALMHDGWFYNATNLDYSYQAIDAILNFVKSSGHMSSYTIAPINEASDNLAGFGTPAGLSVNATNWVNTYHDGVLKKIAKVDKRIPMMVQDCFQGASYWAPFYDSSANIVFDSHVYYFAAAGAYSQYINPAVCGQASYLAEETKFPVFVGEWSLQTMYNNTFASRKALFDTQRYAWNKYVSGGTFWTAVSYSTAKVDGEGTQREYWSFIDLINQGVITLATNASYC
;
A
#
# COMPACT_ATOMS: atom_id res chain seq x y z
N MET A 1 9.06 30.94 10.11
CA MET A 1 8.17 31.84 10.89
C MET A 1 7.50 32.80 9.91
N LYS A 2 6.15 32.84 9.96
CA LYS A 2 5.15 33.54 9.10
C LYS A 2 4.30 32.59 8.25
N LEU A 3 3.35 31.94 8.94
CA LEU A 3 2.11 31.42 8.38
C LEU A 3 1.17 32.61 8.13
N SER A 4 0.58 32.69 6.94
CA SER A 4 -0.59 33.54 6.69
C SER A 4 -1.84 32.69 6.83
N ALA A 5 -2.61 32.98 7.87
CA ALA A 5 -3.91 32.41 8.17
C ALA A 5 -4.99 33.09 7.33
N THR A 6 -6.00 32.33 6.90
CA THR A 6 -7.41 32.75 6.82
C THR A 6 -8.25 31.51 6.54
N LEU A 7 -8.73 30.84 7.59
CA LEU A 7 -9.93 30.01 7.52
C LEU A 7 -10.93 30.60 8.51
N SER A 8 -12.01 31.17 7.97
CA SER A 8 -13.06 31.82 8.76
C SER A 8 -13.90 30.76 9.48
N ALA A 9 -14.02 30.93 10.80
CA ALA A 9 -14.87 30.14 11.66
C ALA A 9 -16.34 30.54 11.50
N ALA A 10 -17.22 29.57 11.26
CA ALA A 10 -18.65 29.70 11.47
C ALA A 10 -19.03 28.85 12.69
N LEU A 11 -19.37 29.52 13.80
CA LEU A 11 -19.94 28.93 15.00
C LEU A 11 -21.30 28.28 14.70
N LEU A 12 -21.44 27.00 15.01
CA LEU A 12 -22.73 26.36 15.25
C LEU A 12 -22.89 26.13 16.75
N ALA A 13 -23.91 26.76 17.33
CA ALA A 13 -24.36 26.49 18.69
C ALA A 13 -25.00 25.09 18.74
N SER A 14 -24.49 24.22 19.61
CA SER A 14 -25.13 22.94 19.94
C SER A 14 -25.41 22.87 21.43
N GLY A 15 -26.65 22.50 21.76
CA GLY A 15 -27.14 22.34 23.12
C GLY A 15 -26.37 21.33 23.94
N VAL A 16 -26.44 21.52 25.26
CA VAL A 16 -25.84 20.67 26.28
C VAL A 16 -26.36 19.24 26.14
N VAL A 17 -25.50 18.31 25.73
CA VAL A 17 -25.76 16.87 25.86
C VAL A 17 -25.28 16.44 27.24
N ALA A 18 -26.18 15.91 28.04
CA ALA A 18 -25.86 15.36 29.36
C ALA A 18 -24.78 14.27 29.25
N ALA A 19 -23.78 14.31 30.14
CA ALA A 19 -22.76 13.28 30.22
C ALA A 19 -23.40 11.90 30.47
N PRO A 20 -23.04 10.85 29.71
CA PRO A 20 -23.60 9.51 29.91
C PRO A 20 -23.24 8.97 31.30
N THR A 21 -24.19 8.28 31.91
CA THR A 21 -24.06 7.69 33.25
C THR A 21 -22.96 6.60 33.28
N PRO A 22 -22.12 6.54 34.33
CA PRO A 22 -20.99 5.59 34.41
C PRO A 22 -21.36 4.10 34.21
N GLY A 23 -22.59 3.72 34.54
CA GLY A 23 -23.09 2.34 34.37
C GLY A 23 -23.37 1.93 32.92
N LEU A 24 -23.71 2.87 32.04
CA LEU A 24 -23.91 2.58 30.61
C LEU A 24 -22.57 2.35 29.89
N ILE A 25 -21.55 3.12 30.26
CA ILE A 25 -20.20 3.00 29.68
C ILE A 25 -19.56 1.66 30.08
N SER A 26 -19.66 1.27 31.36
CA SER A 26 -19.18 -0.03 31.85
C SER A 26 -19.83 -1.23 31.14
N SER A 27 -21.15 -1.18 30.90
CA SER A 27 -21.88 -2.27 30.23
C SER A 27 -21.57 -2.36 28.73
N ILE A 28 -21.40 -1.22 28.05
CA ILE A 28 -21.00 -1.19 26.63
C ILE A 28 -19.55 -1.68 26.46
N LEU A 29 -18.61 -1.25 27.31
CA LEU A 29 -17.24 -1.78 27.30
C LEU A 29 -17.18 -3.28 27.63
N GLY A 30 -18.03 -3.75 28.56
CA GLY A 30 -18.14 -5.17 28.90
C GLY A 30 -18.68 -6.03 27.75
N LEU A 31 -19.63 -5.50 26.95
CA LEU A 31 -20.15 -6.20 25.76
C LEU A 31 -19.11 -6.25 24.63
N LEU A 32 -18.45 -5.11 24.33
CA LEU A 32 -17.41 -5.03 23.30
C LEU A 32 -16.22 -5.95 23.58
N THR A 33 -15.84 -6.09 24.86
CA THR A 33 -14.75 -7.00 25.27
C THR A 33 -15.14 -8.48 25.19
N ASN A 34 -16.41 -8.82 25.45
CA ASN A 34 -16.91 -10.19 25.27
C ASN A 34 -16.98 -10.59 23.79
N ASP A 35 -17.46 -9.69 22.93
CA ASP A 35 -17.55 -9.92 21.48
C ASP A 35 -16.16 -10.12 20.86
N LEU A 36 -15.18 -9.30 21.26
CA LEU A 36 -13.79 -9.47 20.82
C LEU A 36 -13.20 -10.80 21.26
N ASN A 37 -13.34 -11.17 22.54
CA ASN A 37 -12.80 -12.42 23.05
C ASN A 37 -13.43 -13.64 22.36
N GLN A 38 -14.74 -13.59 22.08
CA GLN A 38 -15.43 -14.65 21.35
C GLN A 38 -14.91 -14.77 19.91
N LEU A 39 -14.77 -13.64 19.21
CA LEU A 39 -14.22 -13.58 17.85
C LEU A 39 -12.82 -14.20 17.79
N LEU A 40 -11.90 -13.75 18.65
CA LEU A 40 -10.52 -14.23 18.68
C LEU A 40 -10.43 -15.71 19.08
N SER A 41 -11.25 -16.13 20.06
CA SER A 41 -11.31 -17.54 20.49
C SER A 41 -11.77 -18.46 19.38
N SER A 42 -12.69 -18.02 18.50
CA SER A 42 -13.14 -18.80 17.34
C SER A 42 -12.02 -19.09 16.32
N LEU A 43 -10.97 -18.25 16.30
CA LEU A 43 -9.76 -18.41 15.49
C LEU A 43 -8.62 -19.10 16.26
N GLY A 44 -8.81 -19.37 17.56
CA GLY A 44 -7.78 -19.94 18.43
C GLY A 44 -6.61 -18.97 18.67
N ILE A 45 -6.89 -17.66 18.68
CA ILE A 45 -5.92 -16.60 18.95
C ILE A 45 -6.40 -15.74 20.13
N LYS A 46 -5.53 -14.86 20.62
CA LYS A 46 -5.84 -13.89 21.68
C LYS A 46 -5.34 -12.52 21.25
N ILE A 47 -5.84 -11.48 21.90
CA ILE A 47 -5.28 -10.14 21.73
C ILE A 47 -3.79 -10.17 22.07
N ARG A 48 -2.95 -9.60 21.20
CA ARG A 48 -1.53 -9.43 21.47
C ARG A 48 -1.34 -8.36 22.54
N THR A 49 -0.38 -8.59 23.42
CA THR A 49 -0.01 -7.65 24.49
C THR A 49 1.50 -7.44 24.57
N ASP A 50 2.23 -7.94 23.57
CA ASP A 50 3.68 -8.00 23.54
C ASP A 50 4.29 -6.99 22.55
N GLY A 51 3.51 -6.02 22.07
CA GLY A 51 3.95 -4.98 21.14
C GLY A 51 5.19 -4.22 21.60
N GLY A 52 5.45 -4.12 22.90
CA GLY A 52 6.68 -3.55 23.45
C GLY A 52 7.95 -4.38 23.21
N ASN A 53 7.81 -5.62 22.74
CA ASN A 53 8.92 -6.50 22.33
C ASN A 53 9.27 -6.35 20.84
N HIS A 54 8.87 -5.24 20.22
CA HIS A 54 9.26 -4.91 18.85
C HIS A 54 10.79 -4.76 18.70
N GLY A 55 11.27 -4.87 17.47
CA GLY A 55 12.67 -4.58 17.14
C GLY A 55 12.95 -3.08 16.99
N ALA A 56 14.01 -2.73 16.29
CA ALA A 56 14.32 -1.33 16.01
C ALA A 56 13.30 -0.70 15.05
N ALA A 57 12.90 0.54 15.29
CA ALA A 57 12.09 1.33 14.36
C ALA A 57 12.96 2.20 13.44
N LEU A 58 12.48 2.49 12.23
CA LEU A 58 13.23 3.25 11.22
C LEU A 58 12.84 4.73 11.19
N ASN A 59 13.66 5.58 11.80
CA ASN A 59 13.46 7.04 11.77
C ASN A 59 13.92 7.66 10.44
N TYR A 60 13.23 7.39 9.34
CA TYR A 60 13.60 7.89 8.01
C TYR A 60 13.58 9.42 7.85
N HIS A 61 12.85 10.15 8.71
CA HIS A 61 12.60 11.59 8.52
C HIS A 61 13.54 12.55 9.27
N SER A 62 14.16 12.11 10.38
CA SER A 62 14.91 13.04 11.27
C SER A 62 16.42 12.80 11.31
N GLN A 63 16.87 11.60 10.94
CA GLN A 63 18.27 11.27 10.85
C GLN A 63 18.43 10.29 9.70
N CYS A 64 19.52 10.40 8.93
CA CYS A 64 20.04 9.26 8.20
C CYS A 64 20.70 8.37 9.26
N PRO A 65 20.11 7.25 9.72
CA PRO A 65 20.67 6.48 10.82
C PRO A 65 21.92 5.68 10.42
N PHE A 66 22.46 5.92 9.21
CA PHE A 66 23.42 5.05 8.56
C PHE A 66 24.85 5.60 8.64
N THR A 67 25.79 4.73 9.01
CA THR A 67 27.18 4.82 8.54
C THR A 67 27.24 4.09 7.20
N ILE A 68 26.99 4.81 6.11
CA ILE A 68 27.09 4.23 4.76
C ILE A 68 28.57 4.21 4.39
N ASN A 69 29.11 3.03 4.06
CA ASN A 69 30.42 2.96 3.42
C ASN A 69 30.39 3.86 2.19
N PRO A 70 31.34 4.79 2.00
CA PRO A 70 31.33 5.68 0.84
C PRO A 70 31.17 4.86 -0.44
N VAL A 71 30.04 5.03 -1.13
CA VAL A 71 29.90 4.50 -2.49
C VAL A 71 30.92 5.27 -3.31
N ALA A 72 31.81 4.56 -4.00
CA ALA A 72 32.81 5.21 -4.85
C ALA A 72 32.07 6.18 -5.77
N ASN A 73 32.44 7.46 -5.70
CA ASN A 73 31.83 8.47 -6.54
C ASN A 73 32.26 8.21 -7.98
N THR A 74 31.45 7.43 -8.68
CA THR A 74 31.62 7.16 -10.09
C THR A 74 30.68 8.09 -10.82
N ASN A 75 31.24 8.95 -11.69
CA ASN A 75 30.45 9.77 -12.61
C ASN A 75 29.82 8.91 -13.75
N GLY A 76 29.82 7.59 -13.61
CA GLY A 76 29.44 6.64 -14.65
C GLY A 76 28.48 5.58 -14.12
N HIS A 77 27.62 5.08 -15.00
CA HIS A 77 26.70 4.01 -14.67
C HIS A 77 27.39 2.64 -14.74
N ASN A 78 27.09 1.77 -13.77
CA ASN A 78 27.57 0.40 -13.74
C ASN A 78 26.74 -0.47 -14.69
N LYS A 79 27.40 -1.25 -15.55
CA LYS A 79 26.70 -2.17 -16.45
C LYS A 79 26.29 -3.44 -15.72
N HIS A 80 25.09 -3.94 -16.03
CA HIS A 80 24.55 -5.18 -15.48
C HIS A 80 23.51 -5.79 -16.42
N ASP A 81 23.08 -7.01 -16.14
CA ASP A 81 21.98 -7.69 -16.82
C ASP A 81 20.95 -8.13 -15.79
N LEU A 82 19.73 -7.57 -15.87
CA LEU A 82 18.63 -7.93 -14.98
C LEU A 82 17.60 -8.74 -15.77
N THR A 83 17.35 -9.95 -15.30
CA THR A 83 16.24 -10.77 -15.79
C THR A 83 15.22 -10.97 -14.69
N PHE A 84 13.94 -10.88 -15.05
CA PHE A 84 12.81 -11.09 -14.14
C PHE A 84 12.07 -12.36 -14.56
N PRO A 85 12.55 -13.55 -14.13
CA PRO A 85 11.91 -14.80 -14.50
C PRO A 85 10.49 -14.84 -13.95
N LYS A 86 9.62 -15.55 -14.67
CA LYS A 86 8.25 -15.82 -14.25
C LYS A 86 8.27 -16.88 -13.16
N PRO A 87 7.46 -16.76 -12.10
CA PRO A 87 7.41 -17.77 -11.06
C PRO A 87 6.81 -19.07 -11.59
N SER A 88 7.30 -20.20 -11.09
CA SER A 88 6.74 -21.54 -11.34
C SER A 88 6.14 -22.08 -10.05
N GLY A 89 4.82 -22.26 -10.01
CA GLY A 89 4.13 -22.65 -8.77
C GLY A 89 4.11 -21.52 -7.74
N PHE A 90 4.04 -21.87 -6.46
CA PHE A 90 3.95 -20.88 -5.39
C PHE A 90 5.24 -20.06 -5.29
N VAL A 91 5.10 -18.74 -5.22
CA VAL A 91 6.23 -17.83 -5.01
C VAL A 91 6.89 -18.08 -3.66
N ASN A 92 8.22 -18.21 -3.67
CA ASN A 92 9.06 -18.05 -2.49
C ASN A 92 9.68 -16.65 -2.54
N TRP A 93 9.18 -15.73 -1.72
CA TRP A 93 9.66 -14.34 -1.69
C TRP A 93 11.14 -14.21 -1.32
N ARG A 94 11.78 -15.23 -0.74
CA ARG A 94 13.22 -15.22 -0.46
C ARG A 94 14.08 -15.28 -1.72
N THR A 95 13.55 -15.83 -2.82
CA THR A 95 14.28 -16.02 -4.07
C THR A 95 13.61 -15.38 -5.28
N PHE A 96 12.30 -15.13 -5.19
CA PHE A 96 11.56 -14.42 -6.23
C PHE A 96 11.98 -12.95 -6.30
N LYS A 97 12.11 -12.44 -7.52
CA LYS A 97 12.46 -11.05 -7.80
C LYS A 97 11.35 -10.40 -8.62
N ALA A 98 10.63 -9.49 -7.98
CA ALA A 98 9.52 -8.78 -8.58
C ALA A 98 10.01 -7.52 -9.33
N ASN A 99 9.59 -7.39 -10.58
CA ASN A 99 9.55 -6.11 -11.29
C ASN A 99 8.08 -5.81 -11.54
N GLY A 100 7.54 -4.84 -10.82
CA GLY A 100 6.11 -4.63 -10.85
C GLY A 100 5.67 -3.19 -10.93
N ALA A 101 4.35 -3.06 -11.07
CA ALA A 101 3.62 -1.82 -10.94
C ALA A 101 2.36 -2.05 -10.12
N ASN A 102 1.93 -1.02 -9.41
CA ASN A 102 0.63 -0.96 -8.75
C ASN A 102 -0.45 -0.64 -9.79
N LEU A 103 -1.63 -1.23 -9.63
CA LEU A 103 -2.86 -0.83 -10.33
C LEU A 103 -3.69 0.11 -9.43
N GLY A 104 -3.03 1.12 -8.86
CA GLY A 104 -3.64 2.09 -7.95
C GLY A 104 -4.58 3.07 -8.65
N GLY A 105 -5.52 3.64 -7.92
CA GLY A 105 -6.57 4.52 -8.44
C GLY A 105 -7.58 3.80 -9.35
N TRP A 106 -7.63 2.46 -9.30
CA TRP A 106 -8.56 1.63 -10.07
C TRP A 106 -9.73 1.09 -9.24
N LEU A 107 -9.49 0.10 -8.37
CA LEU A 107 -10.52 -0.53 -7.52
C LEU A 107 -10.60 0.08 -6.11
N GLU A 108 -9.65 0.95 -5.80
CA GLU A 108 -9.77 2.07 -4.86
C GLU A 108 -9.55 3.36 -5.67
N LYS A 109 -10.14 4.47 -5.23
CA LYS A 109 -10.07 5.74 -5.93
C LYS A 109 -9.40 6.80 -5.06
N GLU A 110 -8.29 7.32 -5.57
CA GLU A 110 -7.63 8.53 -5.06
C GLU A 110 -7.84 9.72 -5.98
N GLN A 111 -8.23 10.86 -5.41
CA GLN A 111 -8.37 12.12 -6.16
C GLN A 111 -7.03 12.56 -6.75
N THR A 112 -5.93 12.38 -6.00
CA THR A 112 -4.58 12.79 -6.40
C THR A 112 -4.17 12.20 -7.74
N HIS A 113 -4.53 10.94 -8.03
CA HIS A 113 -4.09 10.26 -9.25
C HIS A 113 -4.99 10.45 -10.47
N ASP A 114 -6.22 10.92 -10.30
CA ASP A 114 -7.08 11.35 -11.42
C ASP A 114 -8.04 12.47 -11.01
N PRO A 115 -7.51 13.69 -10.79
CA PRO A 115 -8.31 14.82 -10.34
C PRO A 115 -9.30 15.30 -11.42
N ILE A 116 -9.00 15.03 -12.70
CA ILE A 116 -9.85 15.40 -13.83
C ILE A 116 -11.15 14.59 -13.79
N TRP A 117 -11.05 13.26 -13.77
CA TRP A 117 -12.23 12.39 -13.65
C TRP A 117 -13.00 12.67 -12.35
N TRP A 118 -12.28 12.91 -11.25
CA TRP A 118 -12.90 13.21 -9.96
C TRP A 118 -13.81 14.45 -10.03
N SER A 119 -13.27 15.53 -10.59
CA SER A 119 -13.98 16.79 -10.81
C SER A 119 -15.18 16.60 -11.74
N GLU A 120 -15.01 15.83 -12.83
CA GLU A 120 -16.07 15.58 -13.82
C GLU A 120 -17.28 14.85 -13.22
N VAL A 121 -17.07 13.91 -12.29
CA VAL A 121 -18.16 13.07 -11.77
C VAL A 121 -18.80 13.62 -10.50
N GLY A 122 -18.01 14.16 -9.56
CA GLY A 122 -18.47 14.60 -8.24
C GLY A 122 -18.12 16.03 -7.87
N GLY A 123 -17.34 16.74 -8.69
CA GLY A 123 -16.77 18.05 -8.35
C GLY A 123 -15.56 17.96 -7.42
N ASP A 124 -14.92 19.10 -7.16
CA ASP A 124 -13.64 19.16 -6.43
C ASP A 124 -13.79 19.03 -4.90
N GLY A 125 -15.03 18.97 -4.40
CA GLY A 125 -15.34 19.09 -2.97
C GLY A 125 -15.34 17.77 -2.18
N ALA A 126 -15.19 16.61 -2.83
CA ALA A 126 -15.07 15.33 -2.15
C ALA A 126 -13.58 15.03 -1.87
N PRO A 127 -13.15 14.92 -0.60
CA PRO A 127 -11.75 14.64 -0.25
C PRO A 127 -11.34 13.17 -0.42
N ASP A 128 -12.31 12.25 -0.56
CA ASP A 128 -12.09 10.80 -0.58
C ASP A 128 -13.22 10.06 -1.32
N GLU A 129 -13.01 8.77 -1.64
CA GLU A 129 -13.99 7.94 -2.38
C GLU A 129 -15.30 7.81 -1.60
N TRP A 130 -15.21 7.75 -0.27
CA TRP A 130 -16.35 7.69 0.64
C TRP A 130 -17.29 8.89 0.42
N THR A 131 -16.77 10.10 0.54
CA THR A 131 -17.51 11.34 0.39
C THR A 131 -17.98 11.53 -1.05
N LEU A 132 -17.15 11.14 -2.02
CA LEU A 132 -17.55 11.14 -3.43
C LEU A 132 -18.80 10.29 -3.65
N CYS A 133 -18.84 9.09 -3.08
CA CYS A 133 -19.99 8.21 -3.22
C CYS A 133 -21.23 8.69 -2.44
N GLN A 134 -21.05 9.34 -1.29
CA GLN A 134 -22.15 10.02 -0.59
C GLN A 134 -22.76 11.13 -1.46
N GLN A 135 -21.93 11.96 -2.10
CA GLN A 135 -22.37 13.06 -2.95
C GLN A 135 -23.06 12.56 -4.22
N LEU A 136 -22.52 11.51 -4.85
CA LEU A 136 -23.09 10.90 -6.05
C LEU A 136 -24.41 10.15 -5.78
N GLY A 137 -24.63 9.67 -4.56
CA GLY A 137 -25.79 8.86 -4.19
C GLY A 137 -25.96 7.65 -5.10
N SER A 138 -27.13 7.48 -5.71
CA SER A 138 -27.40 6.35 -6.62
C SER A 138 -26.54 6.32 -7.87
N LYS A 139 -25.84 7.41 -8.22
CA LYS A 139 -24.90 7.46 -9.35
C LYS A 139 -23.53 6.88 -9.03
N CYS A 140 -23.15 6.74 -7.75
CA CYS A 140 -21.84 6.22 -7.34
C CYS A 140 -21.54 4.87 -8.01
N GLY A 141 -22.47 3.91 -7.92
CA GLY A 141 -22.30 2.58 -8.51
C GLY A 141 -22.09 2.60 -10.03
N PRO A 142 -23.03 3.15 -10.83
CA PRO A 142 -22.85 3.25 -12.28
C PRO A 142 -21.57 4.00 -12.70
N THR A 143 -21.21 5.07 -12.00
CA THR A 143 -19.98 5.84 -12.27
C THR A 143 -18.73 5.01 -12.03
N LEU A 144 -18.66 4.30 -10.90
CA LEU A 144 -17.52 3.46 -10.56
C LEU A 144 -17.43 2.21 -11.45
N GLU A 145 -18.55 1.55 -11.76
CA GLU A 145 -18.58 0.42 -12.70
C GLU A 145 -18.04 0.80 -14.08
N ALA A 146 -18.46 1.95 -14.62
CA ALA A 146 -17.94 2.46 -15.88
C ALA A 146 -16.44 2.74 -15.78
N ARG A 147 -15.97 3.25 -14.64
CA ARG A 147 -14.56 3.53 -14.41
C ARG A 147 -13.73 2.25 -14.28
N TYR A 148 -14.20 1.27 -13.53
CA TYR A 148 -13.54 -0.03 -13.37
C TYR A 148 -13.40 -0.76 -14.71
N ALA A 149 -14.40 -0.64 -15.59
CA ALA A 149 -14.39 -1.27 -16.91
C ALA A 149 -13.41 -0.64 -17.91
N SER A 150 -13.09 0.66 -17.77
CA SER A 150 -12.41 1.44 -18.81
C SER A 150 -11.01 1.92 -18.45
N PHE A 151 -10.72 2.15 -17.16
CA PHE A 151 -9.48 2.81 -16.75
C PHE A 151 -8.22 1.98 -17.00
N LEU A 152 -8.17 0.77 -16.43
CA LEU A 152 -7.08 -0.18 -16.63
C LEU A 152 -7.65 -1.40 -17.35
N ASN A 153 -7.01 -1.77 -18.45
CA ASN A 153 -7.48 -2.85 -19.32
C ASN A 153 -6.31 -3.75 -19.76
N THR A 154 -6.60 -4.74 -20.60
CA THR A 154 -5.58 -5.70 -21.06
C THR A 154 -4.46 -5.06 -21.87
N THR A 155 -4.70 -3.94 -22.55
CA THR A 155 -3.66 -3.17 -23.25
C THR A 155 -2.66 -2.56 -22.26
N THR A 156 -3.14 -2.07 -21.11
CA THR A 156 -2.25 -1.60 -20.03
C THR A 156 -1.32 -2.74 -19.57
N ILE A 157 -1.86 -3.95 -19.41
CA ILE A 157 -1.08 -5.13 -19.03
C ILE A 157 -0.05 -5.49 -20.10
N ASP A 158 -0.44 -5.44 -21.38
CA ASP A 158 0.47 -5.70 -22.50
C ASP A 158 1.65 -4.71 -22.53
N GLN A 159 1.39 -3.41 -22.29
CA GLN A 159 2.42 -2.37 -22.25
C GLN A 159 3.41 -2.59 -21.10
N MET A 160 2.91 -2.90 -19.90
CA MET A 160 3.76 -3.21 -18.75
C MET A 160 4.58 -4.49 -18.97
N ALA A 161 3.97 -5.54 -19.52
CA ALA A 161 4.67 -6.77 -19.84
C ALA A 161 5.81 -6.56 -20.86
N ALA A 162 5.63 -5.65 -21.82
CA ALA A 162 6.64 -5.33 -22.84
C ALA A 162 7.93 -4.74 -22.27
N VAL A 163 7.89 -4.17 -21.06
CA VAL A 163 9.06 -3.66 -20.33
C VAL A 163 9.47 -4.56 -19.16
N GLY A 164 9.00 -5.80 -19.16
CA GLY A 164 9.45 -6.86 -18.24
C GLY A 164 8.73 -6.89 -16.90
N VAL A 165 7.56 -6.27 -16.77
CA VAL A 165 6.74 -6.42 -15.55
C VAL A 165 6.33 -7.89 -15.40
N ASN A 166 6.58 -8.45 -14.21
CA ASN A 166 6.23 -9.82 -13.83
C ASN A 166 5.31 -9.87 -12.60
N THR A 167 5.02 -8.74 -11.96
CA THR A 167 4.23 -8.67 -10.72
C THR A 167 3.28 -7.47 -10.76
N LEU A 168 2.02 -7.66 -10.39
CA LEU A 168 1.02 -6.60 -10.24
C LEU A 168 0.55 -6.55 -8.79
N ARG A 169 0.66 -5.38 -8.14
CA ARG A 169 0.00 -5.11 -6.86
C ARG A 169 -1.31 -4.40 -7.14
N ILE A 170 -2.42 -4.94 -6.67
CA ILE A 170 -3.77 -4.45 -6.99
C ILE A 170 -4.45 -4.05 -5.69
N PRO A 171 -4.42 -2.76 -5.34
CA PRO A 171 -5.19 -2.18 -4.25
C PRO A 171 -6.69 -2.36 -4.47
N THR A 172 -7.40 -2.68 -3.39
CA THR A 172 -8.86 -2.84 -3.35
C THR A 172 -9.38 -2.28 -2.03
N THR A 173 -10.54 -1.63 -2.06
CA THR A 173 -11.24 -1.30 -0.82
C THR A 173 -11.86 -2.55 -0.20
N TYR A 174 -12.14 -2.54 1.11
CA TYR A 174 -12.89 -3.64 1.73
C TYR A 174 -14.29 -3.84 1.13
N ALA A 175 -14.87 -2.79 0.54
CA ALA A 175 -16.21 -2.82 -0.04
C ALA A 175 -16.31 -3.73 -1.28
N ALA A 176 -15.17 -4.07 -1.90
CA ALA A 176 -15.09 -5.11 -2.92
C ALA A 176 -15.33 -6.53 -2.37
N TRP A 177 -15.15 -6.74 -1.06
CA TRP A 177 -15.05 -8.05 -0.43
C TRP A 177 -16.16 -8.32 0.59
N VAL A 178 -16.61 -7.27 1.29
CA VAL A 178 -17.61 -7.36 2.35
C VAL A 178 -18.50 -6.12 2.34
N LYS A 179 -19.81 -6.32 2.58
CA LYS A 179 -20.77 -5.22 2.74
C LYS A 179 -20.87 -4.85 4.21
N VAL A 180 -20.37 -3.67 4.57
CA VAL A 180 -20.40 -3.15 5.94
C VAL A 180 -21.58 -2.18 6.07
N PRO A 181 -22.50 -2.39 7.03
CA PRO A 181 -23.59 -1.45 7.28
C PRO A 181 -23.07 -0.03 7.58
N GLY A 182 -23.63 0.96 6.88
CA GLY A 182 -23.21 2.36 7.02
C GLY A 182 -22.00 2.77 6.19
N SER A 183 -21.34 1.84 5.49
CA SER A 183 -20.29 2.18 4.53
C SER A 183 -20.85 2.98 3.36
N ALA A 184 -20.20 4.09 3.00
CA ALA A 184 -20.51 4.82 1.77
C ALA A 184 -19.69 4.32 0.56
N LEU A 185 -18.68 3.49 0.78
CA LEU A 185 -17.93 2.87 -0.31
C LEU A 185 -18.82 1.93 -1.10
N TYR A 186 -18.61 1.89 -2.41
CA TYR A 186 -19.44 1.09 -3.30
C TYR A 186 -19.11 -0.39 -3.22
N SER A 187 -20.11 -1.25 -3.04
CA SER A 187 -19.99 -2.70 -3.19
C SER A 187 -20.67 -3.17 -4.47
N GLY A 188 -19.88 -3.51 -5.49
CA GLY A 188 -20.34 -3.91 -6.82
C GLY A 188 -19.52 -5.06 -7.41
N ASN A 189 -19.15 -4.93 -8.69
CA ASN A 189 -18.47 -5.97 -9.46
C ASN A 189 -16.94 -5.86 -9.42
N GLN A 190 -16.32 -5.20 -8.42
CA GLN A 190 -14.86 -5.06 -8.34
C GLN A 190 -14.12 -6.39 -8.53
N GLN A 191 -14.61 -7.47 -7.90
CA GLN A 191 -14.03 -8.81 -8.04
C GLN A 191 -14.07 -9.34 -9.48
N LYS A 192 -15.09 -9.00 -10.27
CA LYS A 192 -15.19 -9.39 -11.69
C LYS A 192 -14.12 -8.69 -12.54
N TYR A 193 -13.91 -7.40 -12.31
CA TYR A 193 -12.88 -6.64 -13.01
C TYR A 193 -11.48 -7.11 -12.60
N LEU A 194 -11.25 -7.31 -11.28
CA LEU A 194 -10.03 -7.92 -10.75
C LEU A 194 -9.74 -9.28 -11.40
N LYS A 195 -10.74 -10.16 -11.49
CA LYS A 195 -10.59 -11.48 -12.13
C LYS A 195 -10.19 -11.34 -13.59
N THR A 196 -10.85 -10.46 -14.34
CA THR A 196 -10.57 -10.26 -15.77
C THR A 196 -9.11 -9.87 -16.01
N ILE A 197 -8.59 -8.91 -15.22
CA ILE A 197 -7.21 -8.44 -15.36
C ILE A 197 -6.20 -9.45 -14.82
N SER A 198 -6.45 -10.03 -13.64
CA SER A 198 -5.53 -11.01 -13.04
C SER A 198 -5.44 -12.29 -13.87
N ASP A 199 -6.57 -12.85 -14.35
CA ASP A 199 -6.56 -14.01 -15.25
C ASP A 199 -5.75 -13.72 -16.51
N TYR A 200 -5.93 -12.54 -17.12
CA TYR A 200 -5.20 -12.17 -18.33
C TYR A 200 -3.69 -12.06 -18.08
N ALA A 201 -3.30 -11.36 -17.01
CA ALA A 201 -1.91 -11.20 -16.60
C ALA A 201 -1.23 -12.54 -16.27
N ILE A 202 -1.94 -13.42 -15.56
CA ILE A 202 -1.44 -14.76 -15.21
C ILE A 202 -1.35 -15.65 -16.44
N ASN A 203 -2.41 -15.77 -17.24
CA ASN A 203 -2.44 -16.73 -18.35
C ASN A 203 -1.54 -16.33 -19.51
N LYS A 204 -1.50 -15.03 -19.87
CA LYS A 204 -0.70 -14.56 -21.00
C LYS A 204 0.76 -14.36 -20.62
N TYR A 205 1.01 -13.83 -19.41
CA TYR A 205 2.35 -13.37 -19.03
C TYR A 205 2.96 -14.12 -17.85
N GLY A 206 2.22 -14.97 -17.14
CA GLY A 206 2.71 -15.65 -15.94
C GLY A 206 3.01 -14.67 -14.81
N MET A 207 2.29 -13.54 -14.76
CA MET A 207 2.51 -12.55 -13.70
C MET A 207 2.06 -13.07 -12.34
N HIS A 208 2.74 -12.61 -11.29
CA HIS A 208 2.31 -12.78 -9.90
C HIS A 208 1.42 -11.61 -9.48
N ILE A 209 0.38 -11.88 -8.70
CA ILE A 209 -0.61 -10.89 -8.27
C ILE A 209 -0.55 -10.72 -6.75
N ILE A 210 -0.45 -9.49 -6.27
CA ILE A 210 -0.63 -9.13 -4.87
C ILE A 210 -2.01 -8.49 -4.76
N ILE A 211 -2.94 -9.12 -4.03
CA ILE A 211 -4.22 -8.51 -3.69
C ILE A 211 -4.00 -7.66 -2.44
N GLY A 212 -4.09 -6.35 -2.58
CA GLY A 212 -3.98 -5.39 -1.49
C GLY A 212 -5.35 -5.04 -0.93
N LEU A 213 -5.63 -5.42 0.31
CA LEU A 213 -6.77 -4.91 1.06
C LEU A 213 -6.36 -3.56 1.65
N HIS A 214 -6.59 -2.52 0.85
CA HIS A 214 -5.98 -1.20 1.02
C HIS A 214 -6.70 -0.36 2.08
N SER A 215 -8.02 -0.55 2.21
CA SER A 215 -8.83 -0.03 3.31
C SER A 215 -9.42 -1.15 4.14
N LEU A 216 -9.62 -0.89 5.44
CA LEU A 216 -10.39 -1.77 6.34
C LEU A 216 -11.58 -1.01 6.95
N PRO A 217 -12.65 -1.72 7.35
CA PRO A 217 -13.81 -1.10 7.96
C PRO A 217 -13.45 -0.24 9.17
N GLY A 218 -13.91 1.02 9.18
CA GLY A 218 -13.60 2.00 10.22
C GLY A 218 -12.37 2.86 9.97
N GLY A 219 -11.53 2.56 8.97
CA GLY A 219 -10.37 3.37 8.63
C GLY A 219 -9.12 3.05 9.44
N VAL A 220 -7.99 2.85 8.74
CA VAL A 220 -6.73 2.39 9.34
C VAL A 220 -5.68 3.48 9.52
N ASN A 221 -5.87 4.67 8.94
CA ASN A 221 -4.82 5.69 8.91
C ASN A 221 -5.29 7.15 8.83
N ASN A 222 -6.59 7.42 8.99
CA ASN A 222 -7.19 8.77 8.87
C ASN A 222 -7.05 9.43 7.48
N LEU A 223 -6.58 8.71 6.45
CA LEU A 223 -6.46 9.20 5.08
C LEU A 223 -7.59 8.66 4.19
N ASP A 224 -7.70 9.25 3.01
CA ASP A 224 -8.62 8.81 1.94
C ASP A 224 -8.45 7.33 1.60
N ILE A 225 -7.21 6.84 1.58
CA ILE A 225 -6.86 5.45 1.26
C ILE A 225 -7.25 4.43 2.35
N GLY A 226 -7.34 4.85 3.61
CA GLY A 226 -7.59 3.94 4.74
C GLY A 226 -9.04 3.54 4.92
N GLU A 227 -9.96 4.41 4.47
CA GLU A 227 -11.40 4.21 4.28
C GLU A 227 -12.03 5.55 3.84
N ALA A 228 -11.75 6.60 4.62
CA ALA A 228 -12.15 7.98 4.44
C ALA A 228 -11.29 8.88 5.34
N LEU A 229 -11.19 10.16 4.98
CA LEU A 229 -10.45 11.15 5.74
C LEU A 229 -11.01 11.24 7.18
N MET A 230 -10.11 11.26 8.17
CA MET A 230 -10.43 11.27 9.61
C MET A 230 -11.16 10.03 10.16
N HIS A 231 -11.21 8.92 9.41
CA HIS A 231 -11.69 7.65 9.95
C HIS A 231 -10.53 6.84 10.59
N ASP A 232 -10.70 6.49 11.86
CA ASP A 232 -9.73 5.72 12.68
C ASP A 232 -10.38 4.61 13.54
N GLY A 233 -11.67 4.36 13.33
CA GLY A 233 -12.49 3.43 14.09
C GLY A 233 -12.16 1.94 13.89
N TRP A 234 -11.19 1.58 13.03
CA TRP A 234 -10.75 0.19 12.90
C TRP A 234 -10.05 -0.31 14.17
N PHE A 235 -9.26 0.55 14.82
CA PHE A 235 -8.48 0.17 15.98
C PHE A 235 -9.39 -0.14 17.19
N TYR A 236 -9.09 -1.24 17.87
CA TYR A 236 -9.77 -1.68 19.11
C TYR A 236 -11.28 -1.93 18.97
N ASN A 237 -11.77 -2.15 17.74
CA ASN A 237 -13.18 -2.38 17.45
C ASN A 237 -13.43 -3.81 16.95
N ALA A 238 -14.15 -4.61 17.75
CA ALA A 238 -14.43 -6.02 17.45
C ALA A 238 -15.23 -6.22 16.16
N THR A 239 -16.22 -5.35 15.91
CA THR A 239 -17.08 -5.41 14.72
C THR A 239 -16.28 -5.14 13.44
N ASN A 240 -15.45 -4.10 13.45
CA ASN A 240 -14.59 -3.77 12.32
C ASN A 240 -13.52 -4.84 12.08
N LEU A 241 -12.98 -5.44 13.15
CA LEU A 241 -12.07 -6.58 13.04
C LEU A 241 -12.75 -7.81 12.42
N ASP A 242 -13.99 -8.12 12.81
CA ASP A 242 -14.75 -9.22 12.23
C ASP A 242 -15.02 -9.00 10.73
N TYR A 243 -15.47 -7.80 10.33
CA TYR A 243 -15.63 -7.49 8.90
C TYR A 243 -14.30 -7.55 8.14
N SER A 244 -13.17 -7.14 8.75
CA SER A 244 -11.84 -7.30 8.17
C SER A 244 -11.50 -8.78 7.94
N TYR A 245 -11.87 -9.65 8.87
CA TYR A 245 -11.72 -11.10 8.74
C TYR A 245 -12.64 -11.72 7.69
N GLN A 246 -13.86 -11.22 7.54
CA GLN A 246 -14.78 -11.64 6.48
C GLN A 246 -14.26 -11.22 5.08
N ALA A 247 -13.69 -10.02 4.96
CA ALA A 247 -13.03 -9.58 3.73
C ALA A 247 -11.88 -10.52 3.34
N ILE A 248 -11.06 -10.94 4.31
CA ILE A 248 -9.97 -11.92 4.09
C ILE A 248 -10.52 -13.28 3.66
N ASP A 249 -11.61 -13.76 4.26
CA ASP A 249 -12.24 -15.02 3.80
C ASP A 249 -12.73 -14.89 2.34
N ALA A 250 -13.29 -13.74 1.96
CA ALA A 250 -13.71 -13.49 0.58
C ALA A 250 -12.53 -13.44 -0.40
N ILE A 251 -11.42 -12.79 -0.04
CA ILE A 251 -10.17 -12.78 -0.82
C ILE A 251 -9.63 -14.21 -0.99
N LEU A 252 -9.58 -15.00 0.08
CA LEU A 252 -9.09 -16.37 0.02
C LEU A 252 -10.00 -17.28 -0.82
N ASN A 253 -11.32 -17.07 -0.78
CA ASN A 253 -12.26 -17.76 -1.65
C ASN A 253 -12.06 -17.37 -3.13
N PHE A 254 -11.80 -16.10 -3.42
CA PHE A 254 -11.43 -15.63 -4.76
C PHE A 254 -10.15 -16.32 -5.25
N VAL A 255 -9.09 -16.32 -4.44
CA VAL A 255 -7.82 -16.98 -4.78
C VAL A 255 -8.00 -18.49 -4.99
N LYS A 256 -8.75 -19.16 -4.12
CA LYS A 256 -9.04 -20.60 -4.24
C LYS A 256 -9.84 -20.93 -5.51
N SER A 257 -10.78 -20.08 -5.89
CA SER A 257 -11.65 -20.28 -7.07
C SER A 257 -11.02 -19.78 -8.38
N SER A 258 -9.89 -19.07 -8.31
CA SER A 258 -9.21 -18.51 -9.50
C SER A 258 -8.69 -19.57 -10.48
N GLY A 259 -8.41 -20.79 -10.02
CA GLY A 259 -7.65 -21.79 -10.78
C GLY A 259 -6.13 -21.54 -10.82
N HIS A 260 -5.67 -20.43 -10.21
CA HIS A 260 -4.29 -19.95 -10.23
C HIS A 260 -3.78 -19.61 -8.82
N MET A 261 -4.19 -20.38 -7.80
CA MET A 261 -3.89 -20.10 -6.38
C MET A 261 -2.41 -19.79 -6.09
N SER A 262 -1.48 -20.40 -6.83
CA SER A 262 -0.05 -20.18 -6.66
C SER A 262 0.46 -18.81 -7.14
N SER A 263 -0.34 -18.09 -7.91
CA SER A 263 -0.02 -16.78 -8.50
C SER A 263 -0.45 -15.61 -7.62
N TYR A 264 -0.82 -15.85 -6.35
CA TYR A 264 -1.33 -14.82 -5.45
C TYR A 264 -0.52 -14.69 -4.16
N THR A 265 -0.32 -13.43 -3.73
CA THR A 265 0.06 -13.02 -2.37
C THR A 265 -1.07 -12.17 -1.79
N ILE A 266 -1.32 -12.28 -0.48
CA ILE A 266 -2.32 -11.45 0.22
C ILE A 266 -1.62 -10.37 1.04
N ALA A 267 -1.87 -9.10 0.73
CA ALA A 267 -1.50 -7.95 1.57
C ALA A 267 -2.76 -7.49 2.33
N PRO A 268 -2.92 -7.83 3.63
CA PRO A 268 -4.20 -7.75 4.32
C PRO A 268 -4.50 -6.35 4.90
N ILE A 269 -3.51 -5.46 4.96
CA ILE A 269 -3.64 -4.09 5.44
C ILE A 269 -2.59 -3.21 4.77
N ASN A 270 -2.89 -1.92 4.60
CA ASN A 270 -2.00 -0.93 4.01
C ASN A 270 -1.79 0.26 4.97
N GLU A 271 -0.54 0.59 5.26
CA GLU A 271 -0.11 1.84 5.91
C GLU A 271 -0.91 2.20 7.17
N ALA A 272 -1.10 1.25 8.08
CA ALA A 272 -1.85 1.50 9.30
C ALA A 272 -1.15 2.54 10.19
N SER A 273 -1.93 3.46 10.76
CA SER A 273 -1.46 4.57 11.58
C SER A 273 -2.57 5.07 12.50
N ASP A 274 -2.39 4.96 13.81
CA ASP A 274 -3.31 5.53 14.79
C ASP A 274 -2.93 6.98 15.19
N ASN A 275 -1.92 7.56 14.54
CA ASN A 275 -1.49 8.94 14.76
C ASN A 275 -1.19 9.68 13.44
N LEU A 276 -2.19 10.38 12.90
CA LEU A 276 -2.08 11.13 11.64
C LEU A 276 -0.89 12.11 11.60
N ALA A 277 -0.57 12.77 12.72
CA ALA A 277 0.54 13.73 12.77
C ALA A 277 1.91 13.06 12.57
N GLY A 278 2.01 11.75 12.83
CA GLY A 278 3.21 10.94 12.64
C GLY A 278 3.19 10.07 11.40
N PHE A 279 2.15 10.17 10.54
CA PHE A 279 2.02 9.32 9.35
C PHE A 279 3.27 9.40 8.45
N GLY A 280 3.65 8.28 7.85
CA GLY A 280 4.90 8.17 7.08
C GLY A 280 6.15 7.99 7.94
N THR A 281 6.02 7.88 9.28
CA THR A 281 7.14 7.72 10.21
C THR A 281 6.80 6.72 11.32
N PRO A 282 7.79 6.24 12.08
CA PRO A 282 7.56 5.44 13.29
C PRO A 282 6.61 6.07 14.31
N ALA A 283 6.47 7.40 14.32
CA ALA A 283 5.57 8.09 15.24
C ALA A 283 4.09 7.91 14.89
N GLY A 284 3.77 7.39 13.70
CA GLY A 284 2.40 7.16 13.22
C GLY A 284 1.70 5.97 13.87
N LEU A 285 2.43 5.07 14.52
CA LEU A 285 1.87 3.84 15.07
C LEU A 285 2.29 3.63 16.54
N SER A 286 1.32 3.61 17.44
CA SER A 286 1.53 3.32 18.86
C SER A 286 1.76 1.83 19.13
N VAL A 287 2.34 1.51 20.30
CA VAL A 287 2.51 0.11 20.75
C VAL A 287 1.16 -0.63 20.87
N ASN A 288 0.09 0.07 21.25
CA ASN A 288 -1.25 -0.53 21.31
C ASN A 288 -1.77 -0.84 19.89
N ALA A 289 -1.50 0.02 18.92
CA ALA A 289 -1.85 -0.23 17.53
C ALA A 289 -1.02 -1.37 16.94
N THR A 290 0.27 -1.47 17.29
CA THR A 290 1.12 -2.64 16.99
C THR A 290 0.51 -3.94 17.51
N ASN A 291 0.00 -3.95 18.74
CA ASN A 291 -0.72 -5.11 19.30
C ASN A 291 -1.97 -5.44 18.47
N TRP A 292 -2.76 -4.44 18.10
CA TRP A 292 -3.97 -4.63 17.31
C TRP A 292 -3.68 -5.19 15.92
N VAL A 293 -2.71 -4.60 15.21
CA VAL A 293 -2.24 -5.06 13.88
C VAL A 293 -1.71 -6.49 13.94
N ASN A 294 -0.87 -6.84 14.93
CA ASN A 294 -0.39 -8.23 15.07
C ASN A 294 -1.51 -9.19 15.43
N THR A 295 -2.53 -8.78 16.19
CA THR A 295 -3.71 -9.60 16.46
C THR A 295 -4.47 -9.91 15.17
N TYR A 296 -4.65 -8.91 14.31
CA TYR A 296 -5.24 -9.08 13.00
C TYR A 296 -4.40 -10.02 12.12
N HIS A 297 -3.08 -9.81 12.04
CA HIS A 297 -2.18 -10.66 11.26
C HIS A 297 -2.17 -12.13 11.72
N ASP A 298 -2.23 -12.39 13.04
CA ASP A 298 -2.37 -13.74 13.58
C ASP A 298 -3.64 -14.43 13.04
N GLY A 299 -4.76 -13.72 13.01
CA GLY A 299 -6.01 -14.22 12.44
C GLY A 299 -5.93 -14.45 10.92
N VAL A 300 -5.29 -13.55 10.19
CA VAL A 300 -5.06 -13.70 8.74
C VAL A 300 -4.19 -14.92 8.44
N LEU A 301 -3.09 -15.13 9.17
CA LEU A 301 -2.23 -16.31 9.03
C LEU A 301 -2.99 -17.60 9.31
N LYS A 302 -3.86 -17.62 10.32
CA LYS A 302 -4.74 -18.78 10.61
C LYS A 302 -5.72 -19.05 9.47
N LYS A 303 -6.31 -18.01 8.88
CA LYS A 303 -7.24 -18.14 7.74
C LYS A 303 -6.53 -18.62 6.48
N ILE A 304 -5.38 -18.05 6.14
CA ILE A 304 -4.50 -18.52 5.05
C ILE A 304 -4.18 -20.00 5.25
N ALA A 305 -3.75 -20.38 6.47
CA ALA A 305 -3.38 -21.76 6.79
C ALA A 305 -4.54 -22.77 6.66
N LYS A 306 -5.80 -22.34 6.80
CA LYS A 306 -6.99 -23.18 6.55
C LYS A 306 -7.23 -23.43 5.06
N VAL A 307 -6.74 -22.54 4.19
CA VAL A 307 -6.85 -22.69 2.72
C VAL A 307 -5.61 -23.36 2.16
N ASP A 308 -4.44 -22.73 2.28
CA ASP A 308 -3.14 -23.29 1.92
C ASP A 308 -2.00 -22.42 2.49
N LYS A 309 -1.15 -22.99 3.36
CA LYS A 309 -0.01 -22.28 3.99
C LYS A 309 1.05 -21.78 3.00
N ARG A 310 1.02 -22.26 1.74
CA ARG A 310 1.95 -21.83 0.69
C ARG A 310 1.57 -20.47 0.10
N ILE A 311 0.36 -19.97 0.30
CA ILE A 311 -0.03 -18.60 -0.05
C ILE A 311 0.73 -17.65 0.88
N PRO A 312 1.57 -16.73 0.34
CA PRO A 312 2.30 -15.78 1.18
C PRO A 312 1.39 -14.69 1.73
N MET A 313 1.66 -14.27 2.98
CA MET A 313 1.12 -13.03 3.53
C MET A 313 2.16 -11.92 3.40
N MET A 314 1.75 -10.77 2.88
CA MET A 314 2.58 -9.58 2.78
C MET A 314 2.25 -8.67 3.96
N VAL A 315 3.26 -8.30 4.75
CA VAL A 315 3.12 -7.49 5.98
C VAL A 315 3.63 -6.09 5.69
N GLN A 316 2.73 -5.13 5.53
CA GLN A 316 3.11 -3.73 5.35
C GLN A 316 3.68 -3.17 6.66
N ASP A 317 4.85 -2.54 6.59
CA ASP A 317 5.67 -2.22 7.76
C ASP A 317 5.20 -1.00 8.57
N CYS A 318 4.13 -0.33 8.16
CA CYS A 318 3.55 0.85 8.78
C CYS A 318 4.59 1.96 9.05
N PHE A 319 5.60 2.06 8.18
CA PHE A 319 6.74 2.98 8.32
C PHE A 319 7.61 2.77 9.56
N GLN A 320 7.42 1.64 10.26
CA GLN A 320 8.31 1.21 11.36
C GLN A 320 9.56 0.49 10.83
N GLY A 321 9.47 -0.12 9.64
CA GLY A 321 10.50 -0.99 9.07
C GLY A 321 10.35 -2.47 9.44
N ALA A 322 10.91 -3.37 8.63
CA ALA A 322 10.77 -4.81 8.83
C ALA A 322 11.45 -5.30 10.12
N SER A 323 12.54 -4.65 10.54
CA SER A 323 13.24 -4.99 11.78
C SER A 323 12.36 -4.81 13.03
N TYR A 324 11.45 -3.83 13.02
CA TYR A 324 10.49 -3.59 14.09
C TYR A 324 9.54 -4.79 14.27
N TRP A 325 9.04 -5.32 13.15
CA TRP A 325 8.02 -6.37 13.15
C TRP A 325 8.60 -7.78 13.24
N ALA A 326 9.83 -8.01 12.77
CA ALA A 326 10.44 -9.32 12.67
C ALA A 326 10.41 -10.17 13.95
N PRO A 327 10.55 -9.63 15.18
CA PRO A 327 10.48 -10.43 16.41
C PRO A 327 9.11 -11.08 16.67
N PHE A 328 8.03 -10.56 16.08
CA PHE A 328 6.68 -11.11 16.27
C PHE A 328 6.41 -12.38 15.46
N TYR A 329 7.27 -12.68 14.47
CA TYR A 329 7.06 -13.79 13.54
C TYR A 329 8.14 -14.86 13.66
N ASP A 330 7.71 -16.12 13.67
CA ASP A 330 8.61 -17.27 13.54
C ASP A 330 9.29 -17.24 12.15
N SER A 331 10.57 -17.60 12.08
CA SER A 331 11.33 -17.59 10.81
C SER A 331 10.74 -18.49 9.71
N SER A 332 9.94 -19.49 10.08
CA SER A 332 9.22 -20.37 9.16
C SER A 332 7.91 -19.77 8.63
N ALA A 333 7.47 -18.63 9.15
CA ALA A 333 6.28 -17.95 8.64
C ALA A 333 6.51 -17.57 7.16
N ASN A 334 5.55 -17.94 6.31
CA ASN A 334 5.57 -17.61 4.89
C ASN A 334 5.09 -16.15 4.69
N ILE A 335 5.91 -15.22 5.17
CA ILE A 335 5.65 -13.79 5.07
C ILE A 335 6.74 -13.08 4.27
N VAL A 336 6.36 -11.95 3.70
CA VAL A 336 7.25 -10.96 3.10
C VAL A 336 6.90 -9.59 3.67
N PHE A 337 7.89 -8.80 4.06
CA PHE A 337 7.64 -7.42 4.48
C PHE A 337 7.48 -6.52 3.27
N ASP A 338 6.49 -5.64 3.33
CA ASP A 338 6.20 -4.60 2.33
C ASP A 338 6.60 -3.25 2.89
N SER A 339 7.67 -2.68 2.33
CA SER A 339 8.16 -1.35 2.66
C SER A 339 7.79 -0.38 1.56
N HIS A 340 7.25 0.77 1.94
CA HIS A 340 6.92 1.85 1.01
C HIS A 340 8.02 2.91 1.06
N VAL A 341 8.67 3.16 -0.08
CA VAL A 341 9.85 4.02 -0.18
C VAL A 341 9.58 5.18 -1.11
N TYR A 342 9.42 6.36 -0.53
CA TYR A 342 9.13 7.60 -1.24
C TYR A 342 10.12 8.70 -0.89
N TYR A 343 10.49 9.50 -1.89
CA TYR A 343 11.45 10.61 -1.72
C TYR A 343 10.82 12.00 -1.85
N PHE A 344 9.54 12.09 -2.17
CA PHE A 344 8.85 13.38 -2.37
C PHE A 344 8.64 14.18 -1.08
N ALA A 345 8.63 13.51 0.07
CA ALA A 345 8.48 14.11 1.40
C ALA A 345 9.75 14.04 2.26
N ALA A 346 10.87 13.58 1.68
CA ALA A 346 12.13 13.39 2.40
C ALA A 346 13.01 14.64 2.34
N ALA A 347 13.31 15.22 3.50
CA ALA A 347 14.18 16.40 3.59
C ALA A 347 15.55 16.13 2.96
N GLY A 348 16.00 17.02 2.08
CA GLY A 348 17.29 16.90 1.39
C GLY A 348 17.29 15.91 0.21
N ALA A 349 16.15 15.35 -0.20
CA ALA A 349 16.05 14.52 -1.39
C ALA A 349 15.97 15.39 -2.66
N TYR A 350 17.12 15.61 -3.28
CA TYR A 350 17.23 16.29 -4.58
C TYR A 350 17.42 15.26 -5.71
N SER A 351 16.74 15.46 -6.85
CA SER A 351 16.76 14.48 -7.95
C SER A 351 18.16 14.15 -8.47
N GLN A 352 19.09 15.12 -8.45
CA GLN A 352 20.47 14.93 -8.89
C GLN A 352 21.35 14.13 -7.90
N TYR A 353 20.92 13.96 -6.65
CA TYR A 353 21.73 13.33 -5.58
C TYR A 353 21.08 12.09 -4.95
N ILE A 354 19.88 11.70 -5.39
CA ILE A 354 19.10 10.65 -4.71
C ILE A 354 19.61 9.23 -5.01
N ASN A 355 20.24 9.01 -6.17
CA ASN A 355 20.68 7.67 -6.59
C ASN A 355 21.61 6.94 -5.59
N PRO A 356 22.64 7.57 -5.01
CA PRO A 356 23.42 6.95 -3.94
C PRO A 356 22.57 6.55 -2.71
N ALA A 357 21.59 7.38 -2.34
CA ALA A 357 20.72 7.12 -1.20
C ALA A 357 19.82 5.90 -1.45
N VAL A 358 19.29 5.75 -2.66
CA VAL A 358 18.54 4.55 -3.10
C VAL A 358 19.35 3.28 -2.87
N CYS A 359 20.61 3.28 -3.32
CA CYS A 359 21.50 2.12 -3.18
C CYS A 359 21.78 1.76 -1.72
N GLY A 360 22.07 2.77 -0.88
CA GLY A 360 22.28 2.56 0.55
C GLY A 360 21.03 2.04 1.26
N GLN A 361 19.87 2.63 0.95
CA GLN A 361 18.59 2.22 1.53
C GLN A 361 18.22 0.78 1.15
N ALA A 362 18.40 0.39 -0.12
CA ALA A 362 18.13 -0.98 -0.57
C ALA A 362 19.00 -2.02 0.14
N SER A 363 20.30 -1.73 0.29
CA SER A 363 21.22 -2.61 1.01
C SER A 363 20.81 -2.77 2.48
N TYR A 364 20.34 -1.70 3.12
CA TYR A 364 19.90 -1.74 4.50
C TYR A 364 18.61 -2.53 4.69
N LEU A 365 17.60 -2.31 3.84
CA LEU A 365 16.35 -3.08 3.85
C LEU A 365 16.62 -4.59 3.73
N ALA A 366 17.69 -4.99 3.04
CA ALA A 366 18.09 -6.39 2.94
C ALA A 366 18.73 -6.97 4.22
N GLU A 367 19.32 -6.12 5.06
CA GLU A 367 20.08 -6.51 6.27
C GLU A 367 19.27 -6.36 7.56
N GLU A 368 18.20 -5.55 7.56
CA GLU A 368 17.44 -5.22 8.77
C GLU A 368 16.65 -6.41 9.35
N THR A 369 16.39 -7.44 8.53
CA THR A 369 15.57 -8.57 8.92
C THR A 369 16.02 -9.89 8.28
N LYS A 370 15.63 -11.00 8.91
CA LYS A 370 15.79 -12.35 8.36
C LYS A 370 14.73 -12.73 7.33
N PHE A 371 13.67 -11.93 7.20
CA PHE A 371 12.56 -12.18 6.28
C PHE A 371 12.83 -11.52 4.92
N PRO A 372 12.21 -11.99 3.83
CA PRO A 372 12.28 -11.25 2.58
C PRO A 372 11.59 -9.89 2.74
N VAL A 373 12.21 -8.85 2.20
CA VAL A 373 11.63 -7.50 2.07
C VAL A 373 11.30 -7.28 0.61
N PHE A 374 10.21 -6.58 0.33
CA PHE A 374 9.74 -6.19 -0.99
C PHE A 374 9.34 -4.71 -0.91
N VAL A 375 9.71 -3.90 -1.91
CA VAL A 375 9.35 -2.49 -1.94
C VAL A 375 8.01 -2.34 -2.67
N GLY A 376 6.89 -2.48 -1.96
CA GLY A 376 5.57 -2.53 -2.59
C GLY A 376 5.09 -1.20 -3.15
N GLU A 377 5.69 -0.10 -2.73
CA GLU A 377 5.41 1.20 -3.31
C GLU A 377 6.66 2.08 -3.40
N TRP A 378 6.87 2.67 -4.57
CA TRP A 378 7.92 3.65 -4.86
C TRP A 378 7.60 4.44 -6.13
N SER A 379 8.16 5.65 -6.28
CA SER A 379 7.97 6.49 -7.48
C SER A 379 9.24 7.28 -7.84
N LEU A 380 9.18 8.14 -8.87
CA LEU A 380 10.33 8.96 -9.29
C LEU A 380 10.34 10.37 -8.68
N GLN A 381 9.29 10.79 -7.98
CA GLN A 381 9.25 12.14 -7.43
C GLN A 381 10.19 12.26 -6.23
N THR A 382 11.08 13.25 -6.28
CA THR A 382 11.89 13.69 -5.14
C THR A 382 11.34 14.98 -4.55
N MET A 383 11.77 15.34 -3.35
CA MET A 383 11.31 16.57 -2.68
C MET A 383 11.71 17.83 -3.45
N TYR A 384 12.92 17.85 -4.01
CA TYR A 384 13.48 19.04 -4.66
C TYR A 384 14.09 18.77 -6.04
N ASN A 385 14.08 19.81 -6.88
CA ASN A 385 14.71 19.88 -8.20
C ASN A 385 14.42 18.68 -9.09
N ASN A 386 13.16 18.28 -9.22
CA ASN A 386 12.77 17.23 -10.16
C ASN A 386 13.10 17.68 -11.59
N THR A 387 13.70 16.80 -12.39
CA THR A 387 14.00 17.06 -13.80
C THR A 387 13.58 15.88 -14.66
N PHE A 388 13.17 16.13 -15.89
CA PHE A 388 12.82 15.07 -16.83
C PHE A 388 14.03 14.21 -17.19
N ALA A 389 15.23 14.81 -17.21
CA ALA A 389 16.48 14.14 -17.54
C ALA A 389 16.94 13.13 -16.48
N SER A 390 16.64 13.35 -15.19
CA SER A 390 17.07 12.44 -14.12
C SER A 390 16.23 11.16 -14.02
N ARG A 391 15.00 11.17 -14.56
CA ARG A 391 14.02 10.07 -14.42
C ARG A 391 14.56 8.71 -14.88
N LYS A 392 15.29 8.63 -16.00
CA LYS A 392 15.83 7.35 -16.50
C LYS A 392 16.83 6.73 -15.52
N ALA A 393 17.81 7.52 -15.12
CA ALA A 393 18.84 7.09 -14.17
C ALA A 393 18.22 6.71 -12.82
N LEU A 394 17.23 7.48 -12.35
CA LEU A 394 16.54 7.21 -11.10
C LEU A 394 15.71 5.92 -11.16
N PHE A 395 14.92 5.74 -12.22
CA PHE A 395 14.13 4.52 -12.41
C PHE A 395 15.03 3.28 -12.50
N ASP A 396 16.08 3.32 -13.32
CA ASP A 396 16.99 2.20 -13.47
C ASP A 396 17.73 1.88 -12.16
N THR A 397 18.16 2.91 -11.43
CA THR A 397 18.84 2.73 -10.13
C THR A 397 17.91 2.10 -9.10
N GLN A 398 16.68 2.60 -8.97
CA GLN A 398 15.68 2.02 -8.08
C GLN A 398 15.35 0.58 -8.48
N ARG A 399 14.99 0.33 -9.74
CA ARG A 399 14.70 -1.03 -10.25
C ARG A 399 15.85 -2.01 -10.02
N TYR A 400 17.10 -1.57 -10.23
CA TYR A 400 18.28 -2.38 -9.95
C TYR A 400 18.46 -2.63 -8.46
N ALA A 401 18.45 -1.59 -7.63
CA ALA A 401 18.69 -1.70 -6.20
C ALA A 401 17.64 -2.61 -5.53
N TRP A 402 16.36 -2.44 -5.87
CA TRP A 402 15.28 -3.29 -5.36
C TRP A 402 15.44 -4.75 -5.79
N ASN A 403 15.86 -5.02 -7.03
CA ASN A 403 16.11 -6.38 -7.50
C ASN A 403 17.35 -7.01 -6.84
N LYS A 404 18.45 -6.25 -6.73
CA LYS A 404 19.72 -6.75 -6.21
C LYS A 404 19.65 -7.09 -4.73
N TYR A 405 19.20 -6.14 -3.93
CA TYR A 405 19.31 -6.23 -2.48
C TYR A 405 18.08 -6.89 -1.84
N VAL A 406 16.88 -6.56 -2.31
CA VAL A 406 15.62 -7.07 -1.73
C VAL A 406 14.84 -7.91 -2.76
N SER A 407 13.57 -8.22 -2.53
CA SER A 407 12.77 -9.11 -3.39
C SER A 407 12.18 -8.40 -4.61
N GLY A 408 12.72 -7.24 -4.99
CA GLY A 408 12.17 -6.37 -6.01
C GLY A 408 11.20 -5.32 -5.47
N GLY A 409 10.40 -4.74 -6.36
CA GLY A 409 9.42 -3.71 -5.98
C GLY A 409 8.33 -3.45 -7.02
N THR A 410 7.27 -2.75 -6.61
CA THR A 410 6.17 -2.30 -7.46
C THR A 410 6.06 -0.78 -7.51
N PHE A 411 6.21 -0.21 -8.70
CA PHE A 411 6.10 1.22 -8.92
C PHE A 411 4.68 1.72 -8.66
N TRP A 412 4.51 2.82 -7.95
CA TRP A 412 3.25 3.52 -7.80
C TRP A 412 3.16 4.67 -8.82
N THR A 413 2.31 4.63 -9.84
CA THR A 413 1.29 3.62 -10.21
C THR A 413 1.26 3.41 -11.74
N ALA A 414 0.52 2.42 -12.24
CA ALA A 414 0.42 2.10 -13.66
C ALA A 414 0.02 3.34 -14.50
N VAL A 415 -1.08 3.99 -14.13
CA VAL A 415 -1.61 5.18 -14.80
C VAL A 415 -1.94 6.24 -13.78
N SER A 416 -1.48 7.47 -14.02
CA SER A 416 -1.87 8.63 -13.24
C SER A 416 -2.08 9.83 -14.18
N TYR A 417 -3.13 10.59 -13.92
CA TYR A 417 -3.44 11.86 -14.57
C TYR A 417 -3.29 13.04 -13.60
N SER A 418 -2.45 12.89 -12.55
CA SER A 418 -2.23 13.95 -11.56
C SER A 418 -1.74 15.24 -12.21
N THR A 419 -2.35 16.36 -11.82
CA THR A 419 -2.03 17.69 -12.34
C THR A 419 -1.22 18.53 -11.34
N ALA A 420 -0.97 17.99 -10.14
CA ALA A 420 -0.24 18.69 -9.08
C ALA A 420 1.20 18.99 -9.52
N LYS A 421 1.64 20.23 -9.30
CA LYS A 421 3.02 20.63 -9.60
C LYS A 421 4.00 19.95 -8.65
N VAL A 422 5.16 19.58 -9.18
CA VAL A 422 6.32 19.17 -8.39
C VAL A 422 7.29 20.34 -8.27
N ASP A 423 8.18 20.30 -7.29
CA ASP A 423 9.34 21.20 -7.27
C ASP A 423 10.29 20.84 -8.42
N GLY A 424 10.48 21.75 -9.37
CA GLY A 424 11.23 21.52 -10.60
C GLY A 424 10.35 21.42 -11.85
N GLU A 425 10.65 20.47 -12.73
CA GLU A 425 10.02 20.34 -14.05
C GLU A 425 8.75 19.48 -14.02
N GLY A 426 7.62 20.02 -14.52
CA GLY A 426 6.41 19.24 -14.80
C GLY A 426 5.40 19.17 -13.65
N THR A 427 4.69 18.05 -13.61
CA THR A 427 3.64 17.68 -12.66
C THR A 427 3.87 16.25 -12.16
N GLN A 428 3.12 15.81 -11.16
CA GLN A 428 3.21 14.45 -10.65
C GLN A 428 2.98 13.38 -11.74
N ARG A 429 2.14 13.63 -12.75
CA ARG A 429 1.94 12.68 -13.86
C ARG A 429 3.25 12.21 -14.49
N GLU A 430 4.22 13.12 -14.67
CA GLU A 430 5.52 12.80 -15.28
C GLU A 430 6.47 11.97 -14.41
N TYR A 431 6.13 11.74 -13.13
CA TYR A 431 6.94 11.00 -12.15
C TYR A 431 6.21 9.83 -11.50
N TRP A 432 4.90 9.70 -11.72
CA TRP A 432 4.02 8.72 -11.07
C TRP A 432 3.21 7.87 -12.05
N SER A 433 3.18 8.17 -13.36
CA SER A 433 2.52 7.32 -14.36
C SER A 433 3.52 6.41 -15.07
N PHE A 434 3.49 5.11 -14.75
CA PHE A 434 4.34 4.10 -15.37
C PHE A 434 4.15 4.02 -16.90
N ILE A 435 2.90 4.04 -17.38
CA ILE A 435 2.60 3.99 -18.82
C ILE A 435 3.15 5.21 -19.56
N ASP A 436 3.02 6.42 -19.00
CA ASP A 436 3.60 7.60 -19.66
C ASP A 436 5.13 7.56 -19.66
N LEU A 437 5.76 7.01 -18.62
CA LEU A 437 7.20 6.79 -18.58
C LEU A 437 7.66 5.74 -19.61
N ILE A 438 6.86 4.70 -19.89
CA ILE A 438 7.11 3.78 -21.03
C ILE A 438 7.05 4.55 -22.35
N ASN A 439 5.97 5.31 -22.57
CA ASN A 439 5.74 6.04 -23.82
C ASN A 439 6.83 7.08 -24.09
N GLN A 440 7.45 7.62 -23.04
CA GLN A 440 8.54 8.59 -23.11
C GLN A 440 9.94 7.93 -23.19
N GLY A 441 10.02 6.60 -23.24
CA GLY A 441 11.30 5.87 -23.30
C GLY A 441 12.11 5.90 -22.00
N VAL A 442 11.51 6.33 -20.89
CA VAL A 442 12.14 6.29 -19.57
C VAL A 442 12.15 4.86 -19.05
N ILE A 443 11.02 4.17 -19.13
CA ILE A 443 10.92 2.76 -18.74
C ILE A 443 11.08 1.91 -19.99
N THR A 444 12.08 1.04 -19.96
CA THR A 444 12.42 0.14 -21.07
C THR A 444 12.65 -1.26 -20.53
N LEU A 445 12.57 -2.27 -21.40
CA LEU A 445 12.84 -3.66 -21.03
C LEU A 445 14.25 -3.82 -20.41
N ALA A 446 15.23 -3.12 -20.97
CA ALA A 446 16.61 -3.13 -20.52
C ALA A 446 16.79 -2.28 -19.24
N THR A 447 17.36 -2.89 -18.19
CA THR A 447 18.05 -2.17 -17.11
C THR A 447 19.50 -2.58 -17.26
N ASN A 448 20.28 -1.81 -18.00
CA ASN A 448 21.66 -2.20 -18.34
C ASN A 448 22.69 -1.28 -17.70
N ALA A 449 22.23 -0.28 -16.96
CA ALA A 449 23.03 0.79 -16.39
C ALA A 449 22.30 1.36 -15.17
N SER A 450 22.96 1.42 -14.03
CA SER A 450 22.45 2.04 -12.78
C SER A 450 23.59 2.66 -11.99
N TYR A 451 23.27 3.41 -10.93
CA TYR A 451 24.27 4.13 -10.14
C TYR A 451 25.12 3.22 -9.25
N CYS A 452 24.50 2.27 -8.56
CA CYS A 452 25.14 1.08 -7.99
C CYS A 452 24.76 -0.14 -8.84
#